data_AF-A0A2S2P0T7-F1
#
_entry.id   AF-A0A2S2P0T7-F1
#
_cell.length_a   1.000
_cell.length_b   1.000
_cell.length_c   1.000
_cell.angle_alpha   90.00
_cell.angle_beta   90.00
_cell.angle_gamma   90.00
#
_symmetry.space_group_name_H-M   'P 1'
#
loop_
_entity.id
_entity.type
_entity.pdbx_description
1 polymer ?
#
loop_
_entity_poly.entity_id
_entity_poly.type
_entity_poly.pdbx_seq_one_letter_code
_entity_poly.pdbx_strand_id
1 'polypeptide(L)'
;QKLYNNILTRIKTQLVNLKSKGFLTHPDNNFFILIRQIEMSFTKHANSQNVFEDTIDDFFKCNYLIPFPCIEHKNDMVEYIFTTYIIMRMRQYTYFSNHQLL
;
A
#
# COMPACT_ATOMS: atom_id res chain seq x y z
N GLN A 1 12.61 3.46 -21.56
CA GLN A 1 12.04 3.79 -20.23
C GLN A 1 10.59 4.29 -20.28
N LYS A 2 10.24 5.32 -21.07
CA LYS A 2 8.83 5.80 -21.21
C LYS A 2 7.81 4.73 -21.65
N LEU A 3 8.19 3.84 -22.57
CA LEU A 3 7.30 2.79 -23.09
C LEU A 3 6.93 1.73 -22.04
N TYR A 4 7.90 1.32 -21.22
CA TYR A 4 7.70 0.34 -20.15
C TYR A 4 6.77 0.86 -19.05
N ASN A 5 6.93 2.14 -18.69
CA ASN A 5 6.07 2.81 -17.72
C ASN A 5 4.62 2.90 -18.19
N ASN A 6 4.39 3.20 -19.48
CA ASN A 6 3.05 3.25 -20.10
C ASN A 6 2.34 1.88 -20.10
N ILE A 7 3.08 0.79 -20.36
CA ILE A 7 2.51 -0.57 -20.35
C ILE A 7 2.09 -0.97 -18.93
N LEU A 8 2.93 -0.67 -17.94
CA LEU A 8 2.62 -0.89 -16.52
C LEU A 8 1.40 -0.08 -16.05
N THR A 9 1.24 1.16 -16.50
CA THR A 9 0.05 1.95 -16.19
C THR A 9 -1.20 1.33 -16.79
N ARG A 10 -1.11 0.84 -18.04
CA ARG A 10 -2.23 0.22 -18.76
C ARG A 10 -2.70 -1.09 -18.11
N ILE A 11 -1.78 -1.91 -17.62
CA ILE A 11 -2.13 -3.16 -16.91
C ILE A 11 -2.79 -2.86 -15.55
N LYS A 12 -2.27 -1.86 -14.81
CA LYS A 12 -2.85 -1.43 -13.53
C LYS A 12 -4.28 -0.90 -13.69
N THR A 13 -4.56 -0.12 -14.74
CA THR A 13 -5.91 0.38 -15.02
C THR A 13 -6.86 -0.70 -15.50
N GLN A 14 -6.36 -1.69 -16.27
CA GLN A 14 -7.17 -2.82 -16.73
C GLN A 14 -7.75 -3.65 -15.59
N LEU A 15 -6.99 -3.92 -14.53
CA LEU A 15 -7.46 -4.74 -13.41
C LEU A 15 -8.55 -4.04 -12.59
N VAL A 16 -8.42 -2.73 -12.38
CA VAL A 16 -9.46 -1.89 -11.77
C VAL A 16 -10.71 -1.88 -12.65
N ASN A 17 -10.57 -1.72 -13.96
CA ASN A 17 -11.69 -1.72 -14.91
C ASN A 17 -12.42 -3.08 -14.94
N LEU A 18 -11.66 -4.18 -14.92
CA LEU A 18 -12.18 -5.55 -14.87
C LEU A 18 -12.97 -5.82 -13.58
N LYS A 19 -12.44 -5.38 -12.42
CA LYS A 19 -13.10 -5.61 -11.13
C LYS A 19 -14.31 -4.69 -10.90
N SER A 20 -14.24 -3.45 -11.39
CA SER A 20 -15.18 -2.39 -11.01
C SER A 20 -16.26 -2.08 -12.02
N LYS A 21 -16.18 -2.62 -13.25
CA LYS A 21 -16.99 -2.14 -14.39
C LYS A 21 -16.92 -0.62 -14.60
N GLY A 22 -15.87 0.05 -14.10
CA GLY A 22 -15.66 1.50 -14.23
C GLY A 22 -16.05 2.35 -13.01
N PHE A 23 -16.53 1.77 -11.91
CA PHE A 23 -17.02 2.54 -10.75
C PHE A 23 -16.01 2.73 -9.61
N LEU A 24 -14.81 2.13 -9.68
CA LEU A 24 -13.76 2.34 -8.69
C LEU A 24 -12.84 3.46 -9.12
N THR A 25 -12.43 4.27 -8.16
CA THR A 25 -11.44 5.34 -8.37
C THR A 25 -10.09 4.74 -8.75
N HIS A 26 -9.49 5.29 -9.81
CA HIS A 26 -8.09 4.98 -10.13
C HIS A 26 -7.19 5.65 -9.08
N PRO A 27 -6.36 4.88 -8.36
CA PRO A 27 -5.44 5.49 -7.41
C PRO A 27 -4.43 6.36 -8.16
N ASP A 28 -4.12 7.52 -7.58
CA ASP A 28 -3.01 8.34 -8.05
C ASP A 28 -1.71 7.53 -8.07
N ASN A 29 -0.83 7.81 -9.04
CA ASN A 29 0.39 7.02 -9.20
C ASN A 29 1.32 7.14 -7.98
N ASN A 30 1.38 8.30 -7.33
CA ASN A 30 2.17 8.47 -6.11
C ASN A 30 1.55 7.70 -4.95
N PHE A 31 0.22 7.74 -4.83
CA PHE A 31 -0.50 6.95 -3.83
C PHE A 31 -0.29 5.44 -4.01
N PHE A 32 -0.33 4.94 -5.25
CA PHE A 32 -0.02 3.54 -5.53
C PHE A 32 1.41 3.17 -5.13
N ILE A 33 2.40 4.03 -5.44
CA ILE A 33 3.80 3.81 -5.05
C ILE A 33 3.93 3.78 -3.54
N LEU A 34 3.28 4.70 -2.83
CA LEU A 34 3.24 4.73 -1.37
C LEU A 34 2.73 3.40 -0.83
N ILE A 35 1.50 3.00 -1.19
CA ILE A 35 0.88 1.75 -0.72
C ILE A 35 1.77 0.53 -1.03
N ARG A 36 2.38 0.48 -2.22
CA ARG A 36 3.28 -0.62 -2.57
C ARG A 36 4.48 -0.71 -1.64
N GLN A 37 5.05 0.42 -1.21
CA GLN A 37 6.15 0.40 -0.26
C GLN A 37 5.72 0.01 1.15
N ILE A 38 4.52 0.42 1.58
CA ILE A 38 3.93 -0.08 2.82
C ILE A 38 3.80 -1.61 2.77
N GLU A 39 3.25 -2.15 1.67
CA GLU A 39 3.09 -3.60 1.50
C GLU A 39 4.42 -4.35 1.47
N MET A 40 5.46 -3.78 0.86
CA MET A 40 6.81 -4.37 0.88
C MET A 40 7.36 -4.47 2.30
N SER A 41 7.13 -3.46 3.13
CA SER A 41 7.55 -3.44 4.53
C SER A 41 6.71 -4.45 5.33
N PHE A 42 5.39 -4.42 5.17
CA PHE A 42 4.46 -5.34 5.81
C PHE A 42 4.81 -6.80 5.52
N THR A 43 5.12 -7.14 4.26
CA THR A 43 5.41 -8.53 3.85
C THR A 43 6.62 -9.11 4.60
N LYS A 44 7.62 -8.29 4.93
CA LYS A 44 8.77 -8.73 5.73
C LYS A 44 8.39 -9.06 7.17
N HIS A 45 7.41 -8.33 7.71
CA HIS A 45 7.04 -8.37 9.12
C HIS A 45 5.68 -9.03 9.38
N ALA A 46 5.01 -9.58 8.36
CA ALA A 46 3.65 -10.14 8.45
C ALA A 46 3.51 -11.27 9.49
N ASN A 47 4.60 -11.97 9.79
CA ASN A 47 4.66 -13.03 10.81
C ASN A 47 5.33 -12.58 12.12
N SER A 48 5.67 -11.29 12.26
CA SER A 48 6.21 -10.77 13.50
C SER A 48 5.14 -10.75 14.60
N GLN A 49 5.58 -10.75 15.85
CA GLN A 49 4.70 -10.50 16.99
C GLN A 49 4.20 -9.04 17.01
N ASN A 50 5.04 -8.10 16.59
CA ASN A 50 4.75 -6.66 16.59
C ASN A 50 4.67 -6.12 15.16
N VAL A 51 3.79 -6.72 14.35
CA VAL A 51 3.68 -6.44 12.89
C VAL A 51 3.53 -4.95 12.62
N PHE A 52 2.76 -4.23 13.43
CA PHE A 52 2.46 -2.82 13.20
C PHE A 52 3.70 -1.95 13.38
N GLU A 53 4.33 -2.04 14.55
CA GLU A 53 5.54 -1.29 14.91
C GLU A 53 6.71 -1.62 13.97
N ASP A 54 6.96 -2.91 13.73
CA ASP A 54 8.07 -3.34 12.88
C ASP A 54 7.91 -2.87 11.43
N THR A 55 6.67 -2.84 10.92
CA THR A 55 6.37 -2.35 9.56
C THR A 55 6.61 -0.85 9.45
N ILE A 56 6.22 -0.08 10.46
CA ILE A 56 6.45 1.37 10.53
C ILE A 56 7.94 1.66 10.55
N ASP A 57 8.67 0.99 11.43
CA ASP A 57 10.11 1.18 11.58
C ASP A 57 10.87 0.84 10.29
N ASP A 58 10.53 -0.27 9.61
CA ASP A 58 11.15 -0.64 8.33
C ASP A 58 10.83 0.36 7.22
N PHE A 59 9.60 0.87 7.14
CA PHE A 59 9.22 1.86 6.15
C PHE A 59 9.99 3.18 6.33
N PHE A 60 10.04 3.71 7.56
CA PHE A 60 10.69 5.00 7.81
C PHE A 60 12.22 4.93 7.79
N LYS A 61 12.83 3.76 8.04
CA LYS A 61 14.28 3.55 7.86
C LYS A 61 14.77 3.81 6.44
N CYS A 62 13.90 3.69 5.43
CA CYS A 62 14.26 3.86 4.03
C CYS A 62 14.26 5.32 3.51
N ASN A 63 14.19 6.34 4.40
CA ASN A 63 14.23 7.77 4.05
C ASN A 63 13.30 8.15 2.88
N TYR A 64 12.01 7.80 3.00
CA TYR A 64 11.06 8.04 1.92
C TYR A 64 10.62 9.51 1.84
N LEU A 65 10.78 10.10 0.65
CA LEU A 65 10.19 11.39 0.29
C LEU A 65 8.81 11.16 -0.35
N ILE A 66 7.72 11.29 0.42
CA ILE A 66 6.37 11.36 -0.15
C ILE A 66 6.12 12.79 -0.62
N PRO A 67 5.99 13.05 -1.94
CA PRO A 67 5.54 14.35 -2.42
C PRO A 67 4.07 14.50 -2.04
N PHE A 68 3.79 15.32 -1.04
CA PHE A 68 2.44 15.74 -0.70
C PHE A 68 2.20 17.17 -1.19
N PRO A 69 1.01 17.47 -1.73
CA PRO A 69 0.67 18.80 -2.22
C PRO A 69 0.54 19.83 -1.08
N CYS A 70 0.30 19.37 0.15
CA CYS A 70 0.17 20.19 1.34
C CYS A 70 1.15 19.73 2.41
N ILE A 71 1.96 20.65 2.95
CA ILE A 71 2.94 20.37 3.99
C ILE A 71 2.27 20.25 5.36
N GLU A 72 1.25 21.07 5.64
CA GLU A 72 0.55 21.12 6.93
C GLU A 72 -0.16 19.80 7.24
N HIS A 73 -0.95 19.28 6.30
CA HIS A 73 -1.72 18.05 6.47
C HIS A 73 -0.92 16.78 6.12
N LYS A 74 0.36 16.93 5.76
CA LYS A 74 1.17 15.79 5.30
C LYS A 74 1.23 14.69 6.35
N ASN A 75 1.56 15.05 7.59
CA ASN A 75 1.79 14.07 8.64
C ASN A 75 0.50 13.32 8.97
N ASP A 76 -0.60 14.05 9.18
CA ASP A 76 -1.91 13.48 9.49
C ASP A 76 -2.39 12.53 8.38
N MET A 77 -2.22 12.92 7.11
CA MET A 77 -2.59 12.07 5.98
C MET A 77 -1.73 10.81 5.90
N VAL A 78 -0.42 10.94 6.12
CA VAL A 78 0.49 9.79 6.11
C VAL A 78 0.13 8.82 7.21
N GLU A 79 -0.03 9.30 8.44
CA GLU A 79 -0.43 8.50 9.60
C GLU A 79 -1.75 7.79 9.34
N TYR A 80 -2.75 8.52 8.83
CA TYR A 80 -4.05 7.96 8.50
C TYR A 80 -3.94 6.86 7.44
N ILE A 81 -3.24 7.11 6.33
CA ILE A 81 -3.05 6.12 5.26
C ILE A 81 -2.35 4.87 5.80
N PHE A 82 -1.27 5.06 6.56
CA PHE A 82 -0.47 3.97 7.13
C PHE A 82 -1.29 3.10 8.05
N THR A 83 -1.88 3.72 9.06
CA THR A 83 -2.63 3.04 10.11
C THR A 83 -3.80 2.27 9.51
N THR A 84 -4.57 2.92 8.64
CA THR A 84 -5.73 2.30 8.01
C THR A 84 -5.31 1.13 7.11
N TYR A 85 -4.24 1.29 6.33
CA TYR A 85 -3.74 0.23 5.46
C TYR A 85 -3.27 -0.99 6.23
N ILE A 86 -2.38 -0.81 7.23
CA ILE A 86 -1.82 -1.94 7.99
C ILE A 86 -2.94 -2.69 8.73
N ILE A 87 -3.86 -2.00 9.37
CA ILE A 87 -5.00 -2.63 10.07
C ILE A 87 -5.81 -3.50 9.10
N MET A 88 -6.16 -2.95 7.94
CA MET A 88 -6.89 -3.71 6.92
C MET A 88 -6.08 -4.90 6.41
N ARG A 89 -4.78 -4.71 6.21
CA ARG A 89 -3.89 -5.73 5.64
C ARG A 89 -3.62 -6.89 6.60
N MET A 90 -3.46 -6.62 7.89
CA MET A 90 -3.37 -7.64 8.94
C MET A 90 -4.62 -8.51 8.99
N ARG A 91 -5.82 -7.89 8.95
CA ARG A 91 -7.09 -8.63 8.91
C ARG A 91 -7.17 -9.57 7.70
N GLN A 92 -6.80 -9.07 6.52
CA GLN A 92 -6.73 -9.88 5.31
C GLN A 92 -5.72 -11.01 5.45
N TYR A 93 -4.53 -10.73 6.00
CA TYR A 93 -3.48 -11.74 6.20
C TYR A 93 -3.97 -12.88 7.09
N THR A 94 -4.50 -12.57 8.27
CA THR A 94 -5.05 -13.57 9.19
C THR A 94 -6.15 -14.39 8.55
N TYR A 95 -7.07 -13.76 7.80
CA TYR A 95 -8.12 -14.46 7.08
C TYR A 95 -7.55 -15.50 6.09
N PHE A 96 -6.56 -15.12 5.27
CA PHE A 96 -5.93 -16.03 4.32
C PHE A 96 -5.14 -17.15 5.02
N SER A 97 -4.35 -16.82 6.04
CA SER A 97 -3.58 -17.80 6.79
C SER A 97 -4.48 -18.85 7.45
N ASN A 98 -5.60 -18.43 8.04
CA ASN A 98 -6.56 -19.35 8.65
C ASN A 98 -7.23 -20.26 7.61
N HIS A 99 -7.53 -19.75 6.43
CA HIS A 99 -8.10 -20.56 5.34
C HIS A 99 -7.11 -21.57 4.74
N GLN A 100 -5.80 -21.36 4.87
CA GLN A 100 -4.78 -22.33 4.45
C GLN A 100 -4.54 -23.44 5.48
N LEU A 101 -4.94 -23.21 6.73
CA LEU A 101 -4.77 -24.16 7.85
C LEU A 101 -5.97 -25.11 8.00
N LEU A 102 -7.08 -24.85 7.31
CA LEU A 102 -8.26 -25.71 7.21
C LEU A 102 -8.13 -26.67 6.01
#